data_AF-A0A7C8LVC5-F1
#
_entry.id   AF-A0A7C8LVC5-F1
#
_cell.length_a   1.000
_cell.length_b   1.000
_cell.length_c   1.000
_cell.angle_alpha   90.00
_cell.angle_beta   90.00
_cell.angle_gamma   90.00
#
_symmetry.space_group_name_H-M   'P 1'
#
loop_
_entity.id
_entity.type
_entity.pdbx_description
1 polymer ?
#
loop_
_entity_poly.entity_id
_entity_poly.type
_entity_poly.pdbx_seq_one_letter_code
_entity_poly.pdbx_strand_id
1 'polypeptide(L)'
;MEIIGKKDQPISIFDGATKDYISQSIVDDEVIVKDVSVAAFNANSGHGRVFDHELGRTVAIYIPEHSQKAFKSVLGWGLNEYAKGTSQTISVKFSRILAWDGRPKKYIILDAEIPEN
;
A
#
# COMPACT_ATOMS: atom_id res chain seq x y z
N MET A 1 20.65 -33.56 42.30
CA MET A 1 19.23 -33.25 42.53
C MET A 1 19.14 -31.74 42.70
N GLU A 2 18.63 -31.04 41.69
CA GLU A 2 17.84 -29.80 41.79
C GLU A 2 17.43 -29.38 40.37
N ILE A 3 16.12 -29.14 40.19
CA ILE A 3 15.43 -28.78 38.95
C ILE A 3 14.92 -27.35 39.18
N ILE A 4 15.30 -26.33 38.40
CA ILE A 4 14.46 -25.13 38.21
C ILE A 4 14.74 -24.44 36.85
N GLY A 5 13.70 -24.34 36.00
CA GLY A 5 13.40 -23.12 35.25
C GLY A 5 13.91 -22.98 33.82
N LYS A 6 13.21 -23.60 32.86
CA LYS A 6 13.23 -23.19 31.44
C LYS A 6 12.66 -21.75 31.36
N LYS A 7 13.53 -20.75 31.21
CA LYS A 7 13.15 -19.33 31.07
C LYS A 7 12.87 -19.04 29.59
N ASP A 8 11.69 -18.46 29.31
CA ASP A 8 11.24 -17.99 28.01
C ASP A 8 12.36 -17.31 27.21
N GLN A 9 12.62 -17.81 26.00
CA GLN A 9 13.42 -17.05 25.05
C GLN A 9 12.61 -15.82 24.62
N PRO A 10 13.08 -14.59 24.89
CA PRO A 10 12.42 -13.42 24.35
C PRO A 10 12.53 -13.50 22.82
N ILE A 11 11.36 -13.51 22.18
CA ILE A 11 11.21 -13.37 20.74
C ILE A 11 11.95 -12.10 20.33
N SER A 12 13.01 -12.29 19.54
CA SER A 12 13.65 -11.32 18.66
C SER A 12 13.67 -9.90 19.19
N ILE A 13 14.73 -9.58 19.95
CA ILE A 13 15.14 -8.19 20.18
C ILE A 13 15.33 -7.56 18.79
N PHE A 14 14.48 -6.58 18.47
CA PHE A 14 14.64 -5.71 17.30
C PHE A 14 15.97 -4.96 17.46
N ASP A 15 17.04 -5.50 16.89
CA ASP A 15 18.30 -4.78 16.78
C ASP A 15 18.23 -3.74 15.66
N GLY A 16 18.94 -2.63 15.86
CA GLY A 16 18.95 -1.49 14.95
C GLY A 16 19.55 -1.78 13.57
N ALA A 17 20.18 -2.94 13.35
CA ALA A 17 20.82 -3.28 12.08
C ALA A 17 19.82 -3.70 11.00
N THR A 18 18.60 -4.11 11.39
CA THR A 18 17.51 -4.41 10.43
C THR A 18 16.89 -3.13 9.83
N LYS A 19 17.18 -1.96 10.41
CA LYS A 19 16.65 -0.66 9.95
C LYS A 19 17.33 -0.16 8.67
N ASP A 20 18.54 -0.61 8.38
CA ASP A 20 19.28 -0.19 7.17
C ASP A 20 18.82 -0.91 5.90
N TYR A 21 18.14 -2.04 6.01
CA TYR A 21 17.49 -2.67 4.85
C TYR A 21 16.18 -1.94 4.45
N ILE A 22 15.64 -1.11 5.34
CA ILE A 22 14.44 -0.29 5.13
C ILE A 22 14.82 1.12 4.67
N SER A 23 16.06 1.58 4.89
CA SER A 23 16.45 2.99 4.74
C SER A 23 16.77 3.48 3.33
N GLN A 24 16.81 2.61 2.30
CA GLN A 24 17.02 3.04 0.91
C GLN A 24 15.72 3.40 0.16
N SER A 25 14.61 3.61 0.86
CA SER A 25 13.39 4.09 0.23
C SER A 25 13.32 5.61 0.28
N ILE A 26 13.37 6.24 -0.89
CA ILE A 26 13.26 7.69 -1.03
C ILE A 26 11.77 8.02 -1.02
N VAL A 27 11.34 8.81 -0.03
CA VAL A 27 9.98 9.37 -0.01
C VAL A 27 9.97 10.50 -1.02
N ASP A 28 9.10 10.37 -2.01
CA ASP A 28 8.84 11.37 -3.04
C ASP A 28 7.53 12.07 -2.69
N ASP A 29 7.66 13.32 -2.24
CA ASP A 29 6.53 14.17 -1.84
C ASP A 29 5.80 14.77 -3.06
N GLU A 30 6.22 14.44 -4.28
CA GLU A 30 5.46 14.77 -5.49
C GLU A 30 4.07 14.13 -5.41
N VAL A 31 3.05 14.98 -5.53
CA VAL A 31 1.66 14.56 -5.52
C VAL A 31 1.20 14.32 -6.94
N ILE A 32 0.82 13.08 -7.22
CA ILE A 32 0.48 12.60 -8.56
C ILE A 32 -0.95 12.13 -8.57
N VAL A 33 -1.65 12.42 -9.66
CA VAL A 33 -2.99 11.89 -9.93
C VAL A 33 -2.89 10.87 -11.05
N LYS A 34 -3.53 9.72 -10.87
CA LYS A 34 -3.49 8.65 -11.87
C LYS A 34 -4.74 7.79 -11.84
N ASP A 35 -5.16 7.33 -13.01
CA ASP A 35 -6.18 6.31 -13.14
C ASP A 35 -5.58 4.91 -12.98
N VAL A 36 -6.11 4.13 -12.04
CA VAL A 36 -5.63 2.79 -11.71
C VAL A 36 -6.79 1.82 -11.53
N SER A 37 -6.51 0.52 -11.73
CA SER A 37 -7.47 -0.54 -11.41
C SER A 37 -7.14 -1.17 -10.05
N VAL A 38 -8.14 -1.41 -9.20
CA VAL A 38 -7.92 -1.97 -7.86
C VAL A 38 -7.83 -3.49 -7.95
N ALA A 39 -6.63 -4.04 -7.75
CA ALA A 39 -6.39 -5.48 -7.84
C ALA A 39 -6.64 -6.22 -6.51
N ALA A 40 -6.38 -5.54 -5.38
CA ALA A 40 -6.64 -6.07 -4.04
C ALA A 40 -6.77 -4.93 -3.03
N PHE A 41 -7.66 -5.08 -2.05
CA PHE A 41 -7.79 -4.11 -0.97
C PHE A 41 -8.21 -4.78 0.34
N ASN A 42 -7.48 -4.50 1.41
CA ASN A 42 -7.81 -4.88 2.78
C ASN A 42 -8.37 -3.67 3.52
N ALA A 43 -9.69 -3.61 3.64
CA ALA A 43 -10.40 -2.53 4.30
C ALA A 43 -10.11 -2.41 5.81
N ASN A 44 -9.56 -3.43 6.46
CA ASN A 44 -9.23 -3.38 7.89
C ASN A 44 -7.90 -2.70 8.17
N SER A 45 -6.95 -2.77 7.22
CA SER A 45 -5.59 -2.26 7.42
C SER A 45 -5.21 -1.11 6.49
N GLY A 46 -6.05 -0.78 5.49
CA GLY A 46 -5.76 0.25 4.49
C GLY A 46 -4.67 -0.14 3.50
N HIS A 47 -4.25 -1.41 3.49
CA HIS A 47 -3.27 -1.93 2.54
C HIS A 47 -3.97 -2.52 1.33
N GLY A 48 -3.33 -2.42 0.15
CA GLY A 48 -3.85 -3.01 -1.07
C GLY A 48 -2.82 -3.06 -2.18
N ARG A 49 -3.30 -3.36 -3.39
CA ARG A 49 -2.55 -3.30 -4.64
C ARG A 49 -3.44 -2.70 -5.72
N VAL A 50 -2.84 -1.83 -6.52
CA VAL A 50 -3.46 -1.29 -7.73
C VAL A 50 -2.63 -1.69 -8.93
N PHE A 51 -3.27 -1.90 -10.08
CA PHE A 51 -2.60 -2.04 -11.36
C PHE A 51 -2.37 -0.65 -11.95
N ASP A 52 -1.10 -0.30 -12.13
CA ASP A 52 -0.68 0.93 -12.80
C ASP A 52 -0.48 0.60 -14.28
N HIS A 53 -1.35 1.17 -15.12
CA HIS A 53 -1.39 0.88 -16.55
C HIS A 53 -0.16 1.40 -17.30
N GLU A 54 0.42 2.53 -16.86
CA GLU A 54 1.64 3.06 -17.48
C GLU A 54 2.88 2.24 -17.11
N LEU A 55 2.93 1.72 -15.87
CA LEU A 55 4.01 0.83 -15.44
C LEU A 55 3.82 -0.62 -15.88
N GLY A 56 2.61 -0.97 -16.36
CA GLY A 56 2.26 -2.33 -16.77
C GLY A 56 2.34 -3.36 -15.64
N ARG A 57 2.19 -2.95 -14.38
CA ARG A 57 2.34 -3.84 -13.21
C ARG A 57 1.52 -3.40 -12.01
N THR A 58 1.36 -4.31 -11.05
CA THR A 58 0.75 -3.96 -9.76
C THR A 58 1.72 -3.27 -8.82
N VAL A 59 1.27 -2.19 -8.18
CA VAL A 59 1.98 -1.42 -7.17
C VAL A 59 1.25 -1.55 -5.85
N ALA A 60 2.00 -1.69 -4.75
CA ALA A 60 1.42 -1.74 -3.42
C ALA A 60 0.88 -0.36 -3.04
N ILE A 61 -0.29 -0.32 -2.40
CA ILE A 61 -0.89 0.92 -1.88
C ILE A 61 -1.03 0.87 -0.37
N TYR A 62 -1.02 2.04 0.24
CA TYR A 62 -1.34 2.25 1.63
C TYR A 62 -2.21 3.50 1.79
N ILE A 63 -3.24 3.39 2.61
CA ILE A 63 -4.14 4.49 2.96
C ILE A 63 -3.95 4.79 4.45
N PRO A 64 -3.58 6.02 4.80
CA PRO A 64 -3.50 6.46 6.20
C PRO A 64 -4.83 6.25 6.92
N GLU A 65 -4.77 5.80 8.18
CA GLU A 65 -5.94 5.41 8.97
C GLU A 65 -7.05 6.48 9.01
N HIS A 66 -6.66 7.75 9.15
CA HIS A 66 -7.58 8.89 9.18
C HIS A 66 -8.39 9.05 7.87
N SER A 67 -7.85 8.61 6.73
CA SER A 67 -8.50 8.71 5.42
C SER A 67 -9.18 7.42 4.96
N GLN A 68 -8.92 6.30 5.63
CA GLN A 68 -9.46 4.99 5.22
C GLN A 68 -10.98 4.99 5.12
N LYS A 69 -11.68 5.62 6.06
CA LYS A 69 -13.16 5.62 6.07
C LYS A 69 -13.74 6.32 4.84
N ALA A 70 -13.07 7.36 4.33
CA ALA A 70 -13.52 8.11 3.16
C ALA A 70 -13.38 7.31 1.87
N PHE A 71 -12.28 6.56 1.72
CA PHE A 71 -11.92 5.93 0.44
C PHE A 71 -12.28 4.45 0.32
N LYS A 72 -12.73 3.81 1.43
CA LYS A 72 -13.13 2.39 1.43
C LYS A 72 -14.20 2.08 0.39
N SER A 73 -15.20 2.95 0.22
CA SER A 73 -16.28 2.76 -0.75
C SER A 73 -15.76 2.80 -2.20
N VAL A 74 -14.92 3.79 -2.52
CA VAL A 74 -14.32 3.97 -3.85
C VAL A 74 -13.44 2.78 -4.22
N LEU A 75 -12.58 2.32 -3.31
CA LEU A 75 -11.71 1.17 -3.55
C LEU A 75 -12.48 -0.15 -3.62
N GLY A 76 -13.51 -0.30 -2.79
CA GLY A 76 -14.42 -1.45 -2.86
C GLY A 76 -15.17 -1.50 -4.19
N TRP A 77 -15.64 -0.35 -4.68
CA TRP A 77 -16.24 -0.23 -6.01
C TRP A 77 -15.24 -0.61 -7.11
N GLY A 78 -14.02 -0.05 -7.09
CA GLY A 78 -13.00 -0.35 -8.09
C GLY A 78 -12.59 -1.83 -8.10
N LEU A 79 -12.53 -2.47 -6.92
CA LEU A 79 -12.24 -3.90 -6.81
C LEU A 79 -13.37 -4.77 -7.39
N ASN A 80 -14.62 -4.36 -7.15
CA ASN A 80 -15.79 -5.02 -7.70
C ASN A 80 -15.83 -4.94 -9.23
N GLU A 81 -15.51 -3.77 -9.79
CA GLU A 81 -15.40 -3.57 -11.24
C GLU A 81 -14.29 -4.44 -11.87
N TYR A 82 -13.12 -4.47 -11.23
CA TYR A 82 -12.04 -5.39 -11.62
C TYR A 82 -12.50 -6.87 -11.60
N ALA A 83 -13.21 -7.29 -10.55
CA ALA A 83 -13.70 -8.66 -10.43
C ALA A 83 -14.75 -9.04 -11.48
N LYS A 84 -15.54 -8.07 -11.96
CA LYS A 84 -16.48 -8.24 -13.08
C LYS A 84 -15.77 -8.30 -14.44
N GLY A 85 -14.48 -7.97 -14.50
CA GLY A 85 -13.73 -7.87 -15.75
C GLY A 85 -14.06 -6.60 -16.55
N THR A 86 -14.56 -5.55 -15.89
CA THR A 86 -14.74 -4.26 -16.57
C THR A 86 -13.39 -3.53 -16.64
N SER A 87 -13.20 -2.70 -17.67
CA SER A 87 -12.00 -1.86 -17.81
C SER A 87 -12.09 -0.56 -17.01
N GLN A 88 -12.95 -0.50 -15.99
CA GLN A 88 -13.11 0.71 -15.19
C GLN A 88 -11.93 0.92 -14.25
N THR A 89 -11.62 2.20 -14.04
CA THR A 89 -10.52 2.68 -13.23
C THR A 89 -11.06 3.64 -12.17
N ILE A 90 -10.28 3.84 -11.11
CA ILE A 90 -10.48 4.92 -10.15
C ILE A 90 -9.36 5.94 -10.32
N SER A 91 -9.67 7.21 -10.10
CA SER A 91 -8.67 8.27 -10.04
C SER A 91 -8.11 8.29 -8.62
N VAL A 92 -6.80 8.14 -8.48
CA VAL A 92 -6.10 8.19 -7.20
C VAL A 92 -5.08 9.30 -7.19
N LYS A 93 -5.09 10.08 -6.11
CA LYS A 93 -4.06 11.05 -5.77
C LYS A 93 -3.12 10.44 -4.75
N PHE A 94 -1.83 10.41 -5.00
CA PHE A 94 -0.87 9.76 -4.11
C PHE A 94 0.50 10.43 -4.11
N SER A 95 1.24 10.21 -3.03
CA SER A 95 2.69 10.34 -2.99
C SER A 95 3.35 8.97 -3.14
N ARG A 96 4.63 8.93 -3.52
CA ARG A 96 5.34 7.69 -3.83
C ARG A 96 6.45 7.41 -2.84
N ILE A 97 6.63 6.14 -2.54
CA ILE A 97 7.88 5.64 -1.99
C ILE A 97 8.63 4.97 -3.13
N LEU A 98 9.77 5.51 -3.48
CA LEU A 98 10.64 5.00 -4.53
C LEU A 98 11.66 4.03 -3.94
N ALA A 99 12.06 3.04 -4.75
CA ALA A 99 13.28 2.29 -4.52
C ALA A 99 14.50 3.11 -4.95
N TRP A 100 15.69 2.65 -4.57
CA TRP A 100 16.96 3.32 -4.92
C TRP A 100 17.20 3.45 -6.43
N ASP A 101 16.57 2.59 -7.24
CA ASP A 101 16.60 2.61 -8.70
C ASP A 101 15.56 3.56 -9.32
N GLY A 102 14.88 4.36 -8.49
CA GLY A 102 13.82 5.29 -8.89
C GLY A 102 12.47 4.62 -9.19
N ARG A 103 12.36 3.29 -9.10
CA ARG A 103 11.09 2.61 -9.39
C ARG A 103 10.11 2.76 -8.24
N PRO A 104 8.81 3.00 -8.52
CA PRO A 104 7.83 3.08 -7.45
C PRO A 104 7.65 1.75 -6.74
N LYS A 105 7.83 1.77 -5.41
CA LYS A 105 7.67 0.60 -4.54
C LYS A 105 6.28 0.58 -3.90
N LYS A 106 5.77 1.75 -3.49
CA LYS A 106 4.48 1.90 -2.82
C LYS A 106 3.87 3.27 -3.11
N TYR A 107 2.54 3.33 -3.23
CA TYR A 107 1.78 4.57 -3.26
C TYR A 107 1.11 4.82 -1.91
N ILE A 108 1.23 6.03 -1.39
CA ILE A 108 0.49 6.51 -0.22
C ILE A 108 -0.69 7.31 -0.75
N ILE A 109 -1.88 6.75 -0.64
CA ILE A 109 -3.10 7.36 -1.18
C ILE A 109 -3.49 8.55 -0.30
N LEU A 110 -3.58 9.72 -0.93
CA LEU A 110 -4.01 10.98 -0.36
C LEU A 110 -5.49 11.25 -0.66
N ASP A 111 -5.93 10.87 -1.86
CA ASP A 111 -7.32 11.00 -2.30
C ASP A 111 -7.69 9.89 -3.29
N ALA A 112 -8.97 9.55 -3.38
CA ALA A 112 -9.48 8.59 -4.33
C ALA A 112 -10.94 8.90 -4.70
N GLU A 113 -11.23 8.92 -6.00
CA GLU A 113 -12.56 9.19 -6.54
C GLU A 113 -12.90 8.27 -7.71
N ILE A 114 -14.19 8.12 -7.96
CA ILE A 114 -14.68 7.48 -9.19
C ILE A 114 -14.70 8.58 -10.26
N PRO A 115 -13.95 8.42 -11.36
CA PRO A 115 -13.94 9.44 -12.41
C PRO A 115 -15.36 9.60 -12.98
N GLU A 116 -15.82 10.85 -13.09
CA GLU A 116 -17.07 11.17 -13.79
C GLU A 116 -16.84 10.95 -15.29
N ASN A 117 -17.59 10.02 -15.89
CA ASN A 117 -17.63 9.79 -17.34
C ASN A 117 -18.49 10.83 -18.05
#